data_AF-A0A7S0DCV2-F1
#
_entry.id   AF-A0A7S0DCV2-F1
#
_cell.length_a   1.000
_cell.length_b   1.000
_cell.length_c   1.000
_cell.angle_alpha   90.00
_cell.angle_beta   90.00
_cell.angle_gamma   90.00
#
_symmetry.space_group_name_H-M   'P 1'
#
loop_
_entity.id
_entity.type
_entity.pdbx_description
1 polymer ?
#
loop_
_entity_poly.entity_id
_entity_poly.type
_entity_poly.pdbx_seq_one_letter_code
_entity_poly.pdbx_strand_id
1 'polypeptide(L)'
;MTLTIKRVPTVVSIHQLDEDENDPKASLVRGVCAPGSALPTLSTAPRRAAIKAMKKVRSFGSFDDLRVPDLASERDSASEASFDGSGAFARAPASDDGSCSDGDTGSTGGGYVQDVSPFDRILLSAWEDRFAAGLFRYDVTAVKTKVVPGGCGFVAQFNEGRATKKRPTEFSVDEVCQAYDANKFNFTKADKSEILFAFRDARAEEEAREDPGTGDLFVNRHDRHSNGSNNRHSGSTFDAARVVENDGVSPTVVLINVSPIEYGHVLLCPRVLEGLPQRVSPETLLPPLLMAAESRNPYFRVGYNSLGAYATINHLHFQAYYLMEAFPIERAPTRRLPARVFPTKRHRHGIKVSEVTEYPVRCVCFERGDGFESLAHMVGVACQRLQERNCPFNLLVADHGARVFLIPQKFSQRVAAGEVPADVVATGVNPAVFEISGHLLYKTQEDYDSCSQEAAQRMLECASLTEEDFYDTVAFALEDDDAPSAMATFAGAKLGAGVGGRLATIRGSVDGACSEARVTLDADVAAAKRVATKAGDVSPKSLTGGPGSSVSSGD
;
A
#
# COMPACT_ATOMS: atom_id res chain seq x y z
N MET A 1 7.11 -21.08 -19.44
CA MET A 1 5.82 -20.72 -20.08
C MET A 1 5.34 -19.46 -19.40
N THR A 2 5.08 -18.39 -20.15
CA THR A 2 4.61 -17.09 -19.63
C THR A 2 3.20 -17.24 -19.04
N LEU A 3 3.03 -16.94 -17.76
CA LEU A 3 1.72 -16.97 -17.09
C LEU A 3 0.88 -15.79 -17.61
N THR A 4 -0.14 -16.09 -18.41
CA THR A 4 -0.98 -15.07 -19.06
C THR A 4 -2.43 -15.24 -18.61
N ILE A 5 -3.00 -14.24 -17.94
CA ILE A 5 -4.45 -14.19 -17.65
C ILE A 5 -5.18 -13.79 -18.94
N LYS A 6 -6.26 -14.50 -19.29
CA LYS A 6 -7.08 -14.21 -20.49
C LYS A 6 -7.53 -12.73 -20.48
N ARG A 7 -7.20 -12.00 -21.55
CA ARG A 7 -7.56 -10.59 -21.76
C ARG A 7 -9.09 -10.45 -21.90
N VAL A 8 -9.67 -9.46 -21.23
CA VAL A 8 -11.04 -8.98 -21.47
C VAL A 8 -10.96 -7.74 -22.40
N PRO A 9 -11.78 -7.64 -23.46
CA PRO A 9 -11.71 -6.55 -24.43
C PRO A 9 -12.01 -5.16 -23.84
N THR A 10 -11.35 -4.16 -24.43
CA THR A 10 -11.18 -2.79 -23.94
C THR A 10 -12.43 -1.91 -24.12
N VAL A 11 -12.75 -1.10 -23.11
CA VAL A 11 -13.50 0.17 -23.28
C VAL A 11 -12.54 1.30 -22.91
N VAL A 12 -12.09 2.04 -23.92
CA VAL A 12 -11.21 3.21 -23.75
C VAL A 12 -12.07 4.39 -23.31
N SER A 13 -11.59 5.18 -22.36
CA SER A 13 -12.22 6.45 -21.96
C SER A 13 -12.21 7.44 -23.13
N ILE A 14 -13.25 8.26 -23.27
CA ILE A 14 -13.31 9.35 -24.28
C ILE A 14 -12.05 10.24 -24.24
N HIS A 15 -11.53 10.55 -23.04
CA HIS A 15 -10.30 11.36 -22.89
C HIS A 15 -8.98 10.59 -23.04
N GLN A 16 -9.04 9.28 -23.29
CA GLN A 16 -7.87 8.47 -23.67
C GLN A 16 -7.85 8.13 -25.16
N LEU A 17 -8.90 8.53 -25.89
CA LEU A 17 -9.00 8.43 -27.35
C LEU A 17 -8.54 9.70 -28.06
N ASP A 18 -8.21 10.76 -27.32
CA ASP A 18 -7.54 11.92 -27.91
C ASP A 18 -6.07 11.55 -28.15
N GLU A 19 -5.85 10.96 -29.33
CA GLU A 19 -4.59 10.41 -29.86
C GLU A 19 -3.48 11.45 -30.09
N ASP A 20 -3.55 12.63 -29.50
CA ASP A 20 -2.49 13.63 -29.62
C ASP A 20 -1.69 13.75 -28.32
N GLU A 21 -0.96 12.68 -27.97
CA GLU A 21 0.15 12.74 -27.00
C GLU A 21 1.20 13.82 -27.37
N ASN A 22 1.16 14.33 -28.60
CA ASN A 22 1.99 15.40 -29.13
C ASN A 22 1.25 16.73 -29.35
N ASP A 23 -0.01 16.91 -28.93
CA ASP A 23 -0.63 18.24 -28.96
C ASP A 23 0.08 19.14 -27.93
N PRO A 24 0.80 20.20 -28.35
CA PRO A 24 1.43 21.14 -27.43
C PRO A 24 0.41 21.91 -26.57
N LYS A 25 -0.90 21.81 -26.85
CA LYS A 25 -1.99 22.34 -26.02
C LYS A 25 -2.52 21.34 -24.99
N ALA A 26 -2.13 20.06 -25.05
CA ALA A 26 -2.58 19.04 -24.10
C ALA A 26 -2.11 19.40 -22.69
N SER A 27 -3.06 19.57 -21.77
CA SER A 27 -2.80 20.01 -20.41
C SER A 27 -2.55 18.82 -19.49
N LEU A 28 -1.38 18.20 -19.67
CA LEU A 28 -1.00 16.95 -19.00
C LEU A 28 -0.20 17.19 -17.72
N VAL A 29 -0.23 16.20 -16.81
CA VAL A 29 0.58 16.17 -15.58
C VAL A 29 2.05 16.49 -15.85
N ARG A 30 2.64 15.94 -16.94
CA ARG A 30 4.04 16.22 -17.33
C ARG A 30 4.37 17.70 -17.52
N GLY A 31 3.41 18.51 -17.93
CA GLY A 31 3.61 19.95 -18.14
C GLY A 31 3.56 20.73 -16.83
N VAL A 32 2.54 20.48 -16.01
CA VAL A 32 2.29 21.25 -14.77
C VAL A 32 3.23 20.86 -13.63
N CYS A 33 3.79 19.65 -13.68
CA CYS A 33 4.77 19.18 -12.69
C CYS A 33 6.23 19.54 -13.06
N ALA A 34 6.47 20.19 -14.20
CA ALA A 34 7.81 20.60 -14.59
C ALA A 34 8.28 21.84 -13.80
N PRO A 35 9.60 21.98 -13.54
CA PRO A 35 10.13 23.15 -12.84
C PRO A 35 9.69 24.47 -13.46
N GLY A 36 9.36 25.44 -12.60
CA GLY A 36 8.85 26.77 -13.01
C GLY A 36 7.33 26.85 -13.17
N SER A 37 6.61 25.72 -13.17
CA SER A 37 5.14 25.70 -13.20
C SER A 37 4.54 25.95 -11.82
N ALA A 38 3.35 26.57 -11.78
CA ALA A 38 2.57 26.71 -10.55
C ALA A 38 1.76 25.44 -10.29
N LEU A 39 1.87 24.90 -9.08
CA LEU A 39 1.23 23.65 -8.66
C LEU A 39 0.72 23.81 -7.22
N PRO A 40 -0.60 23.68 -6.97
CA PRO A 40 -1.13 23.69 -5.61
C PRO A 40 -0.38 22.67 -4.76
N THR A 41 0.12 23.08 -3.60
CA THR A 41 1.01 22.25 -2.77
C THR A 41 0.52 22.23 -1.33
N LEU A 42 0.38 21.04 -0.78
CA LEU A 42 0.15 20.79 0.63
C LEU A 42 1.45 20.25 1.26
N SER A 43 1.99 21.00 2.21
CA SER A 43 3.18 20.63 2.96
C SER A 43 2.79 20.10 4.35
N THR A 44 3.41 18.99 4.76
CA THR A 44 3.22 18.42 6.10
C THR A 44 3.61 19.41 7.21
N ALA A 45 3.12 19.19 8.42
CA ALA A 45 3.54 20.02 9.55
C ALA A 45 5.04 19.79 9.87
N PRO A 46 5.86 20.86 10.03
CA PRO A 46 7.25 20.73 10.43
C PRO A 46 7.33 20.15 11.85
N ARG A 47 7.97 18.99 11.95
CA ARG A 47 8.36 18.24 13.16
C ARG A 47 7.35 18.35 14.32
N ARG A 48 6.34 17.47 14.34
CA ARG A 48 5.52 17.27 15.54
C ARG A 48 6.39 16.75 16.68
N ALA A 49 6.43 17.48 17.79
CA ALA A 49 6.87 16.93 19.07
C ALA A 49 6.07 15.64 19.32
N ALA A 50 6.77 14.54 19.61
CA ALA A 50 6.21 13.20 19.73
C ALA A 50 4.90 13.22 20.53
N ILE A 51 3.77 13.12 19.84
CA ILE A 51 2.48 12.91 20.49
C ILE A 51 2.58 11.51 21.10
N LYS A 52 2.60 11.43 22.44
CA LYS A 52 2.47 10.16 23.18
C LYS A 52 1.40 9.33 22.49
N ALA A 53 1.77 8.13 22.04
CA ALA A 53 0.90 7.18 21.37
C ALA A 53 -0.53 7.31 21.90
N MET A 54 -1.45 7.77 21.04
CA MET A 54 -2.86 7.85 21.41
C MET A 54 -3.26 6.47 21.91
N LYS A 55 -3.77 6.41 23.15
CA LYS A 55 -4.23 5.15 23.76
C LYS A 55 -5.22 4.52 22.79
N LYS A 56 -4.99 3.23 22.48
CA LYS A 56 -5.87 2.34 21.72
C LYS A 56 -7.33 2.71 21.98
N VAL A 57 -7.99 3.33 20.99
CA VAL A 57 -9.41 3.67 21.10
C VAL A 57 -10.15 2.34 21.21
N ARG A 58 -10.82 2.14 22.35
CA ARG A 58 -11.72 1.00 22.55
C ARG A 58 -12.86 1.14 21.55
N SER A 59 -13.24 0.03 20.92
CA SER A 59 -14.41 -0.06 20.07
C SER A 59 -15.58 0.66 20.74
N PHE A 60 -16.09 1.72 20.13
CA PHE A 60 -17.40 2.25 20.49
C PHE A 60 -18.39 1.84 19.41
N GLY A 61 -19.49 1.27 19.89
CA GLY A 61 -20.59 0.80 19.07
C GLY A 61 -21.62 1.89 18.78
N SER A 62 -22.61 1.42 18.03
CA SER A 62 -23.91 2.00 17.69
C SER A 62 -23.95 3.09 16.60
N PHE A 63 -24.49 2.63 15.48
CA PHE A 63 -24.59 3.14 14.12
C PHE A 63 -25.71 4.20 13.89
N ASP A 64 -25.92 5.19 14.77
CA ASP A 64 -27.04 6.15 14.56
C ASP A 64 -26.66 7.64 14.39
N ASP A 65 -25.42 8.07 14.67
CA ASP A 65 -25.09 9.51 14.66
C ASP A 65 -24.64 10.09 13.30
N LEU A 66 -24.78 9.35 12.19
CA LEU A 66 -24.36 9.81 10.86
C LEU A 66 -25.41 9.64 9.75
N ARG A 67 -26.68 9.38 10.09
CA ARG A 67 -27.73 9.43 9.06
C ARG A 67 -28.01 10.89 8.67
N VAL A 68 -27.76 11.18 7.41
CA VAL A 68 -28.29 12.37 6.72
C VAL A 68 -29.82 12.31 6.80
N PRO A 69 -30.52 13.34 7.33
CA PRO A 69 -31.98 13.33 7.34
C PRO A 69 -32.54 13.38 5.92
N ASP A 70 -33.41 12.44 5.58
CA ASP A 70 -34.22 12.50 4.36
C ASP A 70 -35.12 13.74 4.40
N LEU A 71 -34.93 14.62 3.42
CA LEU A 71 -35.83 15.72 3.10
C LEU A 71 -37.09 15.17 2.43
N ALA A 72 -38.08 14.74 3.21
CA ALA A 72 -39.43 14.55 2.70
C ALA A 72 -40.52 14.64 3.78
N SER A 73 -41.50 15.52 3.50
CA SER A 73 -42.87 15.55 4.03
C SER A 73 -43.10 15.94 5.49
N GLU A 74 -43.04 17.25 5.76
CA GLU A 74 -43.92 17.88 6.75
C GLU A 74 -45.37 17.83 6.22
N ARG A 75 -46.15 16.86 6.69
CA ARG A 75 -47.61 16.97 6.75
C ARG A 75 -48.16 16.21 7.95
N ASP A 76 -48.94 16.98 8.71
CA ASP A 76 -50.04 16.57 9.57
C ASP A 76 -49.72 16.01 10.97
N SER A 77 -49.87 16.95 11.92
CA SER A 77 -50.79 16.89 13.07
C SER A 77 -50.39 16.13 14.34
N ALA A 78 -50.22 16.90 15.42
CA ALA A 78 -50.49 16.43 16.77
C ALA A 78 -51.15 17.55 17.59
N SER A 79 -52.34 17.21 18.10
CA SER A 79 -53.18 17.97 19.03
C SER A 79 -52.62 18.00 20.46
N GLU A 80 -52.95 19.06 21.18
CA GLU A 80 -52.67 19.34 22.60
C GLU A 80 -53.31 18.36 23.61
N ALA A 81 -52.69 18.28 24.81
CA ALA A 81 -53.28 18.27 26.18
C ALA A 81 -52.31 17.55 27.16
N SER A 82 -51.58 18.23 28.07
CA SER A 82 -51.95 18.84 29.37
C SER A 82 -51.93 17.90 30.59
N PHE A 83 -50.96 18.17 31.49
CA PHE A 83 -51.08 18.41 32.95
C PHE A 83 -51.50 17.28 33.95
N ASP A 84 -50.57 16.88 34.84
CA ASP A 84 -50.52 17.06 36.32
C ASP A 84 -49.13 16.54 36.82
N GLY A 85 -48.52 16.79 37.98
CA GLY A 85 -48.85 17.58 39.17
C GLY A 85 -48.66 16.77 40.48
N SER A 86 -47.48 16.81 41.16
CA SER A 86 -47.30 16.99 42.64
C SER A 86 -46.08 16.30 43.32
N GLY A 87 -45.50 17.00 44.33
CA GLY A 87 -44.74 16.47 45.49
C GLY A 87 -43.21 16.77 45.52
N ALA A 88 -42.64 17.83 46.12
CA ALA A 88 -42.59 18.32 47.52
C ALA A 88 -41.24 18.03 48.27
N PHE A 89 -40.47 19.12 48.49
CA PHE A 89 -39.61 19.50 49.65
C PHE A 89 -38.35 18.71 50.09
N ALA A 90 -37.18 19.39 50.08
CA ALA A 90 -36.41 19.79 51.27
C ALA A 90 -35.20 20.70 50.90
N ARG A 91 -34.84 21.66 51.77
CA ARG A 91 -33.95 22.80 51.51
C ARG A 91 -32.85 22.92 52.59
N ALA A 92 -31.62 23.23 52.15
CA ALA A 92 -30.49 23.95 52.81
C ALA A 92 -29.63 23.23 53.91
N PRO A 93 -28.38 23.69 54.20
CA PRO A 93 -27.70 24.91 53.73
C PRO A 93 -26.26 24.75 53.17
N ALA A 94 -25.78 25.87 52.65
CA ALA A 94 -24.45 26.14 52.09
C ALA A 94 -23.38 26.41 53.17
N SER A 95 -22.12 26.15 52.80
CA SER A 95 -20.94 26.87 53.32
C SER A 95 -20.04 27.26 52.14
N ASP A 96 -19.47 28.44 52.29
CA ASP A 96 -18.91 29.39 51.33
C ASP A 96 -17.39 29.49 51.52
N ASP A 97 -16.58 29.45 50.45
CA ASP A 97 -15.35 30.26 50.29
C ASP A 97 -14.70 30.23 48.88
N GLY A 98 -14.86 31.34 48.14
CA GLY A 98 -13.88 32.03 47.24
C GLY A 98 -13.23 31.27 46.06
N SER A 99 -13.66 31.46 44.80
CA SER A 99 -13.25 32.51 43.81
C SER A 99 -11.76 32.47 43.43
N CYS A 100 -11.31 32.28 42.16
CA CYS A 100 -11.67 33.00 40.93
C CYS A 100 -11.43 32.19 39.62
N SER A 101 -12.41 32.26 38.71
CA SER A 101 -12.34 32.44 37.24
C SER A 101 -11.23 31.77 36.40
N ASP A 102 -11.62 30.77 35.60
CA ASP A 102 -11.40 30.77 34.14
C ASP A 102 -12.60 30.09 33.47
N GLY A 103 -13.17 30.76 32.47
CA GLY A 103 -14.45 30.39 31.85
C GLY A 103 -14.38 29.11 31.03
N ASP A 104 -14.85 28.03 31.64
CA ASP A 104 -15.22 26.78 30.96
C ASP A 104 -16.75 26.79 30.74
N THR A 105 -17.20 27.25 29.57
CA THR A 105 -18.57 26.98 29.13
C THR A 105 -18.59 25.58 28.54
N GLY A 106 -18.71 24.59 29.43
CA GLY A 106 -19.13 23.25 29.05
C GLY A 106 -20.51 23.31 28.39
N SER A 107 -20.56 23.06 27.09
CA SER A 107 -21.80 22.73 26.41
C SER A 107 -21.94 21.20 26.36
N THR A 108 -22.86 20.72 27.18
CA THR A 108 -23.38 19.37 27.13
C THR A 108 -24.37 19.27 25.96
N GLY A 109 -24.03 18.53 24.91
CA GLY A 109 -24.97 18.15 23.85
C GLY A 109 -24.36 18.04 22.45
N GLY A 110 -24.37 16.82 21.89
CA GLY A 110 -24.13 16.54 20.47
C GLY A 110 -22.68 16.20 20.12
N GLY A 111 -22.38 14.90 19.98
CA GLY A 111 -21.08 14.39 19.53
C GLY A 111 -20.83 14.59 18.03
N TYR A 112 -20.77 15.84 17.57
CA TYR A 112 -20.29 16.14 16.22
C TYR A 112 -18.78 15.91 16.15
N VAL A 113 -18.32 15.25 15.07
CA VAL A 113 -16.91 15.16 14.67
C VAL A 113 -16.39 16.58 14.42
N GLN A 114 -15.90 17.26 15.46
CA GLN A 114 -15.56 18.68 15.37
C GLN A 114 -14.16 18.99 14.81
N ASP A 115 -13.33 18.00 14.48
CA ASP A 115 -11.97 18.26 13.98
C ASP A 115 -11.61 17.47 12.70
N VAL A 116 -12.31 17.73 11.59
CA VAL A 116 -11.82 17.33 10.25
C VAL A 116 -10.48 18.04 10.02
N SER A 117 -9.43 17.28 9.71
CA SER A 117 -8.08 17.81 9.54
C SER A 117 -7.99 18.80 8.37
N PRO A 118 -7.04 19.76 8.37
CA PRO A 118 -6.81 20.63 7.22
C PRO A 118 -6.57 19.83 5.93
N PHE A 119 -5.86 18.71 6.04
CA PHE A 119 -5.63 17.78 4.94
C PHE A 119 -6.94 17.23 4.38
N ASP A 120 -7.82 16.68 5.23
CA ASP A 120 -9.10 16.12 4.79
C ASP A 120 -9.99 17.18 4.15
N ARG A 121 -10.04 18.41 4.71
CA ARG A 121 -10.83 19.51 4.13
C ARG A 121 -10.36 19.85 2.72
N ILE A 122 -9.05 19.99 2.53
CA ILE A 122 -8.47 20.33 1.22
C ILE A 122 -8.68 19.18 0.23
N LEU A 123 -8.40 17.94 0.64
CA LEU A 123 -8.55 16.77 -0.23
C LEU A 123 -10.00 16.56 -0.63
N LEU A 124 -10.93 16.54 0.31
CA LEU A 124 -12.34 16.28 0.05
C LEU A 124 -12.98 17.40 -0.75
N SER A 125 -12.74 18.67 -0.40
CA SER A 125 -13.23 19.81 -1.20
C SER A 125 -12.71 19.75 -2.63
N ALA A 126 -11.42 19.50 -2.81
CA ALA A 126 -10.84 19.39 -4.14
C ALA A 126 -11.42 18.19 -4.91
N TRP A 127 -11.63 17.04 -4.24
CA TRP A 127 -12.24 15.85 -4.84
C TRP A 127 -13.69 16.09 -5.26
N GLU A 128 -14.50 16.73 -4.41
CA GLU A 128 -15.88 17.13 -4.69
C GLU A 128 -15.97 18.10 -5.87
N ASP A 129 -15.05 19.05 -5.99
CA ASP A 129 -14.99 19.96 -7.15
C ASP A 129 -14.80 19.18 -8.46
N ARG A 130 -13.94 18.15 -8.45
CA ARG A 130 -13.72 17.29 -9.64
C ARG A 130 -14.92 16.38 -9.89
N PHE A 131 -15.66 16.03 -8.83
CA PHE A 131 -16.86 15.22 -8.93
C PHE A 131 -17.97 16.02 -9.60
N ALA A 132 -18.19 17.26 -9.14
CA ALA A 132 -19.10 18.21 -9.76
C ALA A 132 -18.70 18.57 -11.20
N ALA A 133 -17.41 18.58 -11.52
CA ALA A 133 -16.89 18.79 -12.87
C ALA A 133 -17.04 17.56 -13.81
N GLY A 134 -17.54 16.42 -13.32
CA GLY A 134 -17.81 15.24 -14.13
C GLY A 134 -16.57 14.44 -14.56
N LEU A 135 -15.46 14.52 -13.81
CA LEU A 135 -14.21 13.85 -14.17
C LEU A 135 -14.17 12.34 -13.83
N PHE A 136 -15.20 11.82 -13.16
CA PHE A 136 -15.28 10.41 -12.75
C PHE A 136 -16.07 9.58 -13.76
N ARG A 137 -15.69 8.30 -13.93
CA ARG A 137 -16.35 7.41 -14.91
C ARG A 137 -17.77 6.99 -14.53
N TYR A 138 -18.10 7.08 -13.25
CA TYR A 138 -19.37 6.70 -12.66
C TYR A 138 -19.52 7.37 -11.30
N ASP A 139 -20.76 7.44 -10.84
CA ASP A 139 -21.09 7.93 -9.50
C ASP A 139 -20.77 6.85 -8.45
N VAL A 140 -19.93 7.20 -7.49
CA VAL A 140 -19.55 6.31 -6.37
C VAL A 140 -20.43 6.53 -5.14
N THR A 141 -21.18 7.63 -5.07
CA THR A 141 -21.98 7.99 -3.88
C THR A 141 -23.22 7.13 -3.72
N ALA A 142 -23.68 6.48 -4.80
CA ALA A 142 -24.84 5.61 -4.82
C ALA A 142 -24.51 4.10 -4.69
N VAL A 143 -23.27 3.74 -4.31
CA VAL A 143 -22.85 2.34 -4.23
C VAL A 143 -23.49 1.61 -3.05
N LYS A 144 -23.92 0.36 -3.28
CA LYS A 144 -24.49 -0.47 -2.23
C LYS A 144 -23.36 -1.08 -1.41
N THR A 145 -23.27 -0.71 -0.13
CA THR A 145 -22.28 -1.22 0.82
C THR A 145 -23.00 -1.83 2.02
N LYS A 146 -22.56 -3.02 2.46
CA LYS A 146 -23.08 -3.68 3.67
C LYS A 146 -21.97 -4.41 4.43
N VAL A 147 -22.12 -4.49 5.74
CA VAL A 147 -21.30 -5.41 6.54
C VAL A 147 -21.87 -6.82 6.39
N VAL A 148 -21.04 -7.77 5.97
CA VAL A 148 -21.38 -9.17 5.83
C VAL A 148 -21.60 -9.75 7.24
N PRO A 149 -22.74 -10.39 7.51
CA PRO A 149 -22.99 -11.03 8.80
C PRO A 149 -21.90 -12.06 9.14
N GLY A 150 -21.37 -11.99 10.36
CA GLY A 150 -20.34 -12.89 10.87
C GLY A 150 -19.39 -12.22 11.86
N GLY A 151 -18.55 -13.01 12.53
CA GLY A 151 -17.60 -12.53 13.55
C GLY A 151 -16.45 -11.67 13.00
N CYS A 152 -16.03 -11.89 11.75
CA CYS A 152 -14.98 -11.12 11.09
C CYS A 152 -15.47 -9.75 10.64
N GLY A 153 -16.75 -9.58 10.27
CA GLY A 153 -17.35 -8.33 9.79
C GLY A 153 -16.71 -7.79 8.51
N PHE A 154 -16.64 -8.61 7.45
CA PHE A 154 -16.23 -8.17 6.11
C PHE A 154 -17.18 -7.09 5.59
N VAL A 155 -16.66 -6.18 4.76
CA VAL A 155 -17.49 -5.17 4.09
C VAL A 155 -17.66 -5.60 2.65
N ALA A 156 -18.91 -5.81 2.22
CA ALA A 156 -19.24 -6.10 0.83
C ALA A 156 -19.74 -4.83 0.15
N GLN A 157 -19.28 -4.58 -1.07
CA GLN A 157 -19.75 -3.48 -1.90
C GLN A 157 -20.03 -3.98 -3.31
N PHE A 158 -21.12 -3.49 -3.89
CA PHE A 158 -21.45 -3.69 -5.31
C PHE A 158 -21.45 -2.35 -6.03
N ASN A 159 -20.60 -2.25 -7.05
CA ASN A 159 -20.46 -1.07 -7.89
C ASN A 159 -20.53 -1.48 -9.37
N GLU A 160 -21.72 -1.34 -9.95
CA GLU A 160 -22.02 -1.68 -11.34
C GLU A 160 -21.15 -0.87 -12.34
N GLY A 161 -20.94 0.42 -12.05
CA GLY A 161 -20.10 1.29 -12.86
C GLY A 161 -18.65 0.81 -12.91
N ARG A 162 -18.11 0.33 -11.79
CA ARG A 162 -16.76 -0.23 -11.71
C ARG A 162 -16.65 -1.59 -12.37
N ALA A 163 -17.66 -2.44 -12.25
CA ALA A 163 -17.67 -3.78 -12.84
C ALA A 163 -17.54 -3.73 -14.38
N THR A 164 -18.13 -2.71 -15.00
CA THR A 164 -18.21 -2.55 -16.47
C THR A 164 -17.12 -1.68 -17.07
N LYS A 165 -16.58 -0.68 -16.33
CA LYS A 165 -15.68 0.37 -16.87
C LYS A 165 -14.22 0.28 -16.40
N LYS A 166 -13.84 -0.80 -15.70
CA LYS A 166 -12.45 -1.00 -15.23
C LYS A 166 -11.52 -1.34 -16.40
N ARG A 167 -10.34 -0.70 -16.44
CA ARG A 167 -9.31 -0.98 -17.46
C ARG A 167 -8.78 -2.43 -17.33
N PRO A 168 -8.49 -3.13 -18.44
CA PRO A 168 -7.77 -4.40 -18.41
C PRO A 168 -6.33 -4.23 -17.89
N THR A 169 -5.77 -5.28 -17.31
CA THR A 169 -4.35 -5.31 -16.88
C THR A 169 -3.44 -5.54 -18.09
N GLU A 170 -2.49 -4.63 -18.34
CA GLU A 170 -1.59 -4.66 -19.52
C GLU A 170 -0.20 -5.29 -19.25
N PHE A 171 -0.05 -5.99 -18.12
CA PHE A 171 1.23 -6.52 -17.66
C PHE A 171 1.18 -8.05 -17.56
N SER A 172 2.32 -8.67 -17.81
CA SER A 172 2.50 -10.09 -17.56
C SER A 172 2.53 -10.32 -16.04
N VAL A 173 2.00 -11.47 -15.60
CA VAL A 173 1.82 -11.80 -14.18
C VAL A 173 3.03 -12.57 -13.63
N ASP A 174 3.99 -12.85 -14.48
CA ASP A 174 5.20 -13.61 -14.19
C ASP A 174 6.25 -12.83 -13.39
N GLU A 175 6.33 -11.50 -13.57
CA GLU A 175 7.32 -10.66 -12.90
C GLU A 175 6.68 -9.54 -12.06
N VAL A 176 7.03 -9.51 -10.77
CA VAL A 176 6.64 -8.47 -9.80
C VAL A 176 7.41 -7.17 -10.05
N CYS A 177 8.65 -7.26 -10.51
CA CYS A 177 9.47 -6.12 -10.93
C CYS A 177 9.54 -6.07 -12.45
N GLN A 178 8.94 -5.04 -13.05
CA GLN A 178 9.06 -4.78 -14.48
C GLN A 178 9.65 -3.39 -14.70
N ALA A 179 10.45 -3.22 -15.75
CA ALA A 179 10.94 -1.92 -16.15
C ALA A 179 9.77 -0.97 -16.48
N TYR A 180 9.92 0.30 -16.13
CA TYR A 180 8.98 1.33 -16.54
C TYR A 180 8.92 1.42 -18.07
N ASP A 181 7.71 1.55 -18.61
CA ASP A 181 7.47 1.67 -20.05
C ASP A 181 6.69 2.95 -20.33
N ALA A 182 7.37 3.94 -20.89
CA ALA A 182 6.78 5.24 -21.23
C ALA A 182 5.70 5.15 -22.32
N ASN A 183 5.68 4.08 -23.12
CA ASN A 183 4.68 3.90 -24.18
C ASN A 183 3.32 3.46 -23.62
N LYS A 184 3.32 2.71 -22.51
CA LYS A 184 2.10 2.33 -21.81
C LYS A 184 1.50 3.52 -21.06
N PHE A 185 0.25 3.36 -20.60
CA PHE A 185 -0.36 4.36 -19.74
C PHE A 185 0.47 4.56 -18.46
N ASN A 186 0.69 5.82 -18.10
CA ASN A 186 1.36 6.22 -16.87
C ASN A 186 0.85 7.60 -16.45
N PHE A 187 0.98 7.96 -15.17
CA PHE A 187 0.40 9.19 -14.61
C PHE A 187 0.97 10.50 -15.19
N THR A 188 2.09 10.50 -15.91
CA THR A 188 2.55 11.72 -16.61
C THR A 188 1.62 12.13 -17.76
N LYS A 189 0.83 11.17 -18.25
CA LYS A 189 -0.16 11.30 -19.32
C LYS A 189 -1.59 11.56 -18.81
N ALA A 190 -1.79 11.65 -17.49
CA ALA A 190 -3.10 12.02 -16.96
C ALA A 190 -3.37 13.52 -17.19
N ASP A 191 -4.65 13.89 -17.21
CA ASP A 191 -5.05 15.29 -17.38
C ASP A 191 -4.72 16.09 -16.11
N LYS A 192 -4.27 17.34 -16.24
CA LYS A 192 -3.96 18.19 -15.09
C LYS A 192 -5.15 18.43 -14.17
N SER A 193 -6.38 18.37 -14.70
CA SER A 193 -7.61 18.57 -13.93
C SER A 193 -7.84 17.44 -12.91
N GLU A 194 -7.23 16.28 -13.13
CA GLU A 194 -7.21 15.16 -12.19
C GLU A 194 -6.33 15.44 -10.96
N ILE A 195 -5.37 16.38 -11.04
CA ILE A 195 -4.50 16.75 -9.93
C ILE A 195 -5.31 17.51 -8.87
N LEU A 196 -5.20 17.09 -7.61
CA LEU A 196 -5.68 17.83 -6.45
C LEU A 196 -4.60 18.81 -5.97
N PHE A 197 -3.42 18.30 -5.65
CA PHE A 197 -2.24 19.07 -5.19
C PHE A 197 -0.97 18.20 -5.20
N ALA A 198 0.20 18.84 -5.13
CA ALA A 198 1.45 18.22 -4.72
C ALA A 198 1.49 18.02 -3.20
N PHE A 199 1.99 16.88 -2.76
CA PHE A 199 2.17 16.55 -1.35
C PHE A 199 3.65 16.56 -1.00
N ARG A 200 4.06 17.41 -0.05
CA ARG A 200 5.47 17.66 0.28
C ARG A 200 5.73 17.43 1.77
N ASP A 201 6.90 16.85 2.07
CA ASP A 201 7.38 16.77 3.45
C ASP A 201 8.13 18.07 3.82
N ALA A 202 7.54 18.90 4.68
CA ALA A 202 8.17 20.15 5.10
C ALA A 202 9.44 19.95 5.94
N ARG A 203 9.62 18.77 6.56
CA ARG A 203 10.75 18.46 7.45
C ARG A 203 12.07 18.39 6.69
N ALA A 204 12.03 17.89 5.45
CA ALA A 204 13.20 17.81 4.57
C ALA A 204 13.80 19.19 4.26
N GLU A 205 12.98 20.25 4.22
CA GLU A 205 13.48 21.62 4.00
C GLU A 205 14.19 22.21 5.22
N GLU A 206 13.72 21.89 6.43
CA GLU A 206 14.36 22.36 7.66
C GLU A 206 15.75 21.75 7.81
N GLU A 207 15.86 20.44 7.59
CA GLU A 207 17.13 19.71 7.64
C GLU A 207 18.12 20.19 6.57
N ALA A 208 17.65 20.43 5.34
CA ALA A 208 18.48 20.99 4.26
C ALA A 208 18.94 22.44 4.51
N ARG A 209 18.19 23.23 5.30
CA ARG A 209 18.59 24.58 5.71
C ARG A 209 19.57 24.57 6.89
N GLU A 210 19.56 23.52 7.71
CA GLU A 210 20.43 23.36 8.88
C GLU A 210 21.82 22.80 8.52
N ASP A 211 22.00 22.17 7.36
CA ASP A 211 23.30 21.64 6.89
C ASP A 211 23.88 22.39 5.67
N PRO A 212 24.41 23.61 5.81
CA PRO A 212 25.43 24.13 4.92
C PRO A 212 26.80 23.76 5.48
N GLY A 213 27.47 22.80 4.85
CA GLY A 213 28.74 22.23 5.30
C GLY A 213 29.76 23.25 5.82
N THR A 214 30.51 22.82 6.85
CA THR A 214 31.66 23.53 7.43
C THR A 214 32.59 24.15 6.39
N GLY A 215 32.67 25.48 6.38
CA GLY A 215 33.73 26.23 5.69
C GLY A 215 33.34 27.67 5.35
N ASP A 216 33.33 28.59 6.32
CA ASP A 216 34.38 29.61 6.45
C ASP A 216 34.13 30.52 7.68
N LEU A 217 35.23 31.14 8.11
CA LEU A 217 35.52 31.99 9.27
C LEU A 217 34.42 32.92 9.81
N PHE A 218 34.45 33.08 11.15
CA PHE A 218 34.03 34.25 11.93
C PHE A 218 33.38 35.39 11.12
N VAL A 219 32.05 35.43 11.08
CA VAL A 219 31.31 36.67 10.82
C VAL A 219 30.36 36.93 11.98
N ASN A 220 30.54 38.12 12.57
CA ASN A 220 29.91 38.62 13.78
C ASN A 220 28.39 38.36 13.83
N ARG A 221 27.96 37.64 14.88
CA ARG A 221 26.61 37.71 15.42
C ARG A 221 26.41 39.04 16.16
N HIS A 222 26.18 40.12 15.44
CA HIS A 222 25.44 41.27 15.97
C HIS A 222 24.71 41.92 14.79
N ASP A 223 23.47 42.33 15.02
CA ASP A 223 22.51 42.88 14.07
C ASP A 223 21.85 41.90 13.08
N ARG A 224 20.75 41.31 13.56
CA ARG A 224 19.46 41.35 12.86
C ARG A 224 18.32 41.19 13.88
N HIS A 225 17.97 42.29 14.54
CA HIS A 225 16.61 42.49 15.03
C HIS A 225 15.75 42.89 13.83
N SER A 226 15.27 41.89 13.09
CA SER A 226 14.16 42.08 12.14
C SER A 226 12.92 41.45 12.73
N ASN A 227 11.97 42.33 13.01
CA ASN A 227 10.63 42.08 13.52
C ASN A 227 9.84 41.18 12.52
N GLY A 228 10.00 39.87 12.62
CA GLY A 228 9.19 38.88 11.92
C GLY A 228 8.33 38.16 12.94
N SER A 229 7.00 38.23 12.79
CA SER A 229 6.07 37.49 13.62
C SER A 229 6.46 36.01 13.65
N ASN A 230 6.91 35.52 14.81
CA ASN A 230 7.14 34.09 15.08
C ASN A 230 5.80 33.34 15.18
N ASN A 231 4.98 33.40 14.13
CA ASN A 231 3.85 32.51 13.97
C ASN A 231 4.37 31.24 13.30
N ARG A 232 5.10 30.41 14.06
CA ARG A 232 5.45 29.06 13.60
C ARG A 232 4.13 28.31 13.50
N HIS A 233 3.61 28.19 12.28
CA HIS A 233 2.36 27.47 12.02
C HIS A 233 2.60 26.00 12.43
N SER A 234 1.90 25.52 13.46
CA SER A 234 2.11 24.18 14.02
C SER A 234 1.41 23.07 13.22
N GLY A 235 0.84 23.42 12.05
CA GLY A 235 0.06 22.53 11.19
C GLY A 235 0.58 22.49 9.76
N SER A 236 -0.02 21.61 8.97
CA SER A 236 0.21 21.56 7.53
C SER A 236 -0.16 22.89 6.87
N THR A 237 0.54 23.24 5.80
CA THR A 237 0.34 24.48 5.06
C THR A 237 -0.08 24.17 3.64
N PHE A 238 -0.95 25.03 3.07
CA PHE A 238 -1.41 24.92 1.70
C PHE A 238 -1.05 26.18 0.93
N ASP A 239 -0.40 26.01 -0.20
CA ASP A 239 -0.04 27.06 -1.13
C ASP A 239 -0.64 26.75 -2.50
N ALA A 240 -1.65 27.51 -2.89
CA ALA A 240 -2.40 27.28 -4.13
C ALA A 240 -1.57 27.53 -5.40
N ALA A 241 -0.43 28.23 -5.30
CA ALA A 241 0.34 28.67 -6.46
C ALA A 241 1.86 28.47 -6.29
N ARG A 242 2.27 27.51 -5.45
CA ARG A 242 3.70 27.21 -5.26
C ARG A 242 4.35 26.88 -6.59
N VAL A 243 5.51 27.47 -6.85
CA VAL A 243 6.32 27.17 -8.03
C VAL A 243 7.09 25.87 -7.79
N VAL A 244 7.03 24.95 -8.76
CA VAL A 244 7.85 23.74 -8.74
C VAL A 244 9.33 24.12 -8.86
N GLU A 245 10.12 23.73 -7.85
CA GLU A 245 11.55 24.01 -7.77
C GLU A 245 12.33 23.18 -8.79
N ASN A 246 13.49 23.69 -9.24
CA ASN A 246 14.43 22.93 -10.06
C ASN A 246 15.53 22.32 -9.19
N ASP A 247 15.13 21.51 -8.21
CA ASP A 247 16.00 20.84 -7.24
C ASP A 247 16.44 19.44 -7.69
N GLY A 248 16.04 19.03 -8.90
CA GLY A 248 16.31 17.71 -9.47
C GLY A 248 15.39 16.60 -8.95
N VAL A 249 14.38 16.93 -8.15
CA VAL A 249 13.43 15.96 -7.59
C VAL A 249 12.04 16.25 -8.14
N SER A 250 11.42 15.27 -8.80
CA SER A 250 10.05 15.44 -9.28
C SER A 250 9.06 15.61 -8.11
N PRO A 251 8.00 16.43 -8.24
CA PRO A 251 6.98 16.52 -7.21
C PRO A 251 6.25 15.18 -7.00
N THR A 252 5.86 14.93 -5.75
CA THR A 252 4.89 13.89 -5.38
C THR A 252 3.49 14.49 -5.49
N VAL A 253 2.59 13.87 -6.25
CA VAL A 253 1.27 14.45 -6.56
C VAL A 253 0.13 13.55 -6.10
N VAL A 254 -0.96 14.18 -5.67
CA VAL A 254 -2.24 13.52 -5.38
C VAL A 254 -3.20 13.80 -6.53
N LEU A 255 -3.71 12.74 -7.15
CA LEU A 255 -4.73 12.81 -8.21
C LEU A 255 -6.02 12.15 -7.74
N ILE A 256 -7.16 12.49 -8.35
CA ILE A 256 -8.36 11.68 -8.22
C ILE A 256 -8.14 10.30 -8.84
N ASN A 257 -8.78 9.27 -8.28
CA ASN A 257 -8.97 8.03 -9.03
C ASN A 257 -10.24 8.16 -9.88
N VAL A 258 -10.09 8.33 -11.19
CA VAL A 258 -11.23 8.44 -12.14
C VAL A 258 -12.14 7.20 -12.16
N SER A 259 -11.70 6.08 -11.58
CA SER A 259 -12.49 4.87 -11.32
C SER A 259 -12.58 4.61 -9.81
N PRO A 260 -13.31 5.46 -9.07
CA PRO A 260 -13.31 5.47 -7.62
C PRO A 260 -13.93 4.18 -7.06
N ILE A 261 -13.53 3.81 -5.85
CA ILE A 261 -14.08 2.66 -5.12
C ILE A 261 -15.05 3.21 -4.09
N GLU A 262 -14.60 4.22 -3.37
CA GLU A 262 -15.36 4.92 -2.35
C GLU A 262 -15.14 6.43 -2.46
N TYR A 263 -15.91 7.19 -1.70
CA TYR A 263 -15.76 8.61 -1.48
C TYR A 263 -14.30 9.00 -1.11
N GLY A 264 -13.82 10.06 -1.75
CA GLY A 264 -12.44 10.54 -1.58
C GLY A 264 -11.37 9.60 -2.12
N HIS A 265 -11.70 8.69 -3.06
CA HIS A 265 -10.69 7.82 -3.67
C HIS A 265 -9.69 8.61 -4.53
N VAL A 266 -8.44 8.65 -4.07
CA VAL A 266 -7.31 9.35 -4.66
C VAL A 266 -6.12 8.41 -4.92
N LEU A 267 -5.18 8.88 -5.72
CA LEU A 267 -3.91 8.24 -6.05
C LEU A 267 -2.77 9.17 -5.62
N LEU A 268 -1.83 8.66 -4.82
CA LEU A 268 -0.58 9.35 -4.50
C LEU A 268 0.52 8.79 -5.41
N CYS A 269 1.13 9.65 -6.23
CA CYS A 269 2.19 9.29 -7.17
C CYS A 269 3.50 9.96 -6.74
N PRO A 270 4.40 9.24 -6.03
CA PRO A 270 5.70 9.76 -5.66
C PRO A 270 6.55 10.11 -6.88
N ARG A 271 7.14 11.31 -6.89
CA ARG A 271 8.09 11.77 -7.92
C ARG A 271 7.63 11.46 -9.35
N VAL A 272 6.45 11.96 -9.69
CA VAL A 272 5.65 11.53 -10.86
C VAL A 272 6.35 11.62 -12.22
N LEU A 273 7.32 12.51 -12.39
CA LEU A 273 8.07 12.70 -13.64
C LEU A 273 9.28 11.77 -13.78
N GLU A 274 9.67 11.06 -12.73
CA GLU A 274 10.83 10.14 -12.76
C GLU A 274 10.49 8.78 -13.38
N GLY A 275 9.22 8.50 -13.67
CA GLY A 275 8.81 7.22 -14.27
C GLY A 275 9.19 6.04 -13.39
N LEU A 276 9.02 6.17 -12.07
CA LEU A 276 9.36 5.11 -11.13
C LEU A 276 8.47 3.88 -11.43
N PRO A 277 9.03 2.67 -11.60
CA PRO A 277 8.23 1.46 -11.72
C PRO A 277 7.44 1.23 -10.42
N GLN A 278 6.42 0.37 -10.46
CA GLN A 278 5.60 0.00 -9.30
C GLN A 278 6.44 -0.81 -8.28
N ARG A 279 7.36 -0.12 -7.60
CA ARG A 279 8.33 -0.63 -6.64
C ARG A 279 8.40 0.29 -5.42
N VAL A 280 8.37 -0.33 -4.24
CA VAL A 280 8.49 0.36 -2.96
C VAL A 280 9.94 0.36 -2.52
N SER A 281 10.34 1.45 -1.86
CA SER A 281 11.61 1.66 -1.18
C SER A 281 11.35 2.48 0.10
N PRO A 282 12.31 2.59 1.03
CA PRO A 282 12.20 3.48 2.18
C PRO A 282 11.74 4.91 1.83
N GLU A 283 12.35 5.51 0.81
CA GLU A 283 12.12 6.89 0.40
C GLU A 283 10.74 7.07 -0.24
N THR A 284 10.25 6.06 -0.95
CA THR A 284 8.95 6.11 -1.62
C THR A 284 7.79 5.72 -0.73
N LEU A 285 8.05 5.00 0.38
CA LEU A 285 7.04 4.64 1.37
C LEU A 285 6.80 5.74 2.42
N LEU A 286 7.74 6.66 2.61
CA LEU A 286 7.57 7.74 3.59
C LEU A 286 6.38 8.67 3.28
N PRO A 287 6.21 9.20 2.04
CA PRO A 287 5.07 10.07 1.72
C PRO A 287 3.68 9.49 2.04
N PRO A 288 3.33 8.23 1.67
CA PRO A 288 2.02 7.68 2.01
C PRO A 288 1.80 7.49 3.52
N LEU A 289 2.85 7.23 4.32
CA LEU A 289 2.74 7.19 5.78
C LEU A 289 2.40 8.58 6.35
N LEU A 290 3.06 9.62 5.84
CA LEU A 290 2.78 11.00 6.23
C LEU A 290 1.39 11.45 5.80
N MET A 291 0.95 11.07 4.59
CA MET A 291 -0.39 11.35 4.09
C MET A 291 -1.47 10.76 5.02
N ALA A 292 -1.30 9.50 5.44
CA ALA A 292 -2.20 8.88 6.41
C ALA A 292 -2.20 9.62 7.76
N ALA A 293 -1.03 10.10 8.20
CA ALA A 293 -0.90 10.84 9.46
C ALA A 293 -1.53 12.24 9.43
N GLU A 294 -1.44 12.93 8.29
CA GLU A 294 -2.03 14.26 8.08
C GLU A 294 -3.55 14.21 8.06
N SER A 295 -4.15 13.15 7.52
CA SER A 295 -5.59 12.95 7.54
C SER A 295 -6.17 12.95 8.95
N ARG A 296 -5.48 12.35 9.93
CA ARG A 296 -5.99 12.18 11.32
C ARG A 296 -7.36 11.50 11.39
N ASN A 297 -7.78 10.83 10.32
CA ASN A 297 -9.00 10.06 10.24
C ASN A 297 -8.67 8.56 10.23
N PRO A 298 -9.19 7.75 11.17
CA PRO A 298 -8.87 6.33 11.22
C PRO A 298 -9.51 5.55 10.06
N TYR A 299 -10.49 6.15 9.38
CA TYR A 299 -11.19 5.57 8.24
C TYR A 299 -10.51 5.90 6.91
N PHE A 300 -9.49 6.76 6.91
CA PHE A 300 -8.64 7.02 5.76
C PHE A 300 -7.50 6.00 5.72
N ARG A 301 -7.47 5.21 4.65
CA ARG A 301 -6.49 4.13 4.47
C ARG A 301 -5.70 4.34 3.21
N VAL A 302 -4.40 4.09 3.27
CA VAL A 302 -3.53 4.13 2.10
C VAL A 302 -3.12 2.70 1.77
N GLY A 303 -3.33 2.31 0.52
CA GLY A 303 -3.08 0.97 0.01
C GLY A 303 -2.05 0.95 -1.12
N TYR A 304 -1.30 -0.14 -1.21
CA TYR A 304 -0.39 -0.42 -2.31
C TYR A 304 -0.60 -1.84 -2.82
N ASN A 305 -0.47 -2.00 -4.14
CA ASN A 305 -0.46 -3.28 -4.82
C ASN A 305 0.88 -3.41 -5.56
N SER A 306 1.60 -4.51 -5.38
CA SER A 306 2.70 -4.86 -6.30
C SER A 306 2.13 -5.39 -7.62
N LEU A 307 2.95 -5.45 -8.67
CA LEU A 307 2.62 -6.31 -9.81
C LEU A 307 2.53 -7.77 -9.32
N GLY A 308 1.65 -8.56 -9.94
CA GLY A 308 1.27 -9.89 -9.43
C GLY A 308 0.27 -9.87 -8.26
N ALA A 309 0.14 -8.75 -7.54
CA ALA A 309 -0.84 -8.55 -6.46
C ALA A 309 -1.90 -7.50 -6.85
N TYR A 310 -2.27 -7.51 -8.13
CA TYR A 310 -3.34 -6.70 -8.74
C TYR A 310 -3.08 -5.19 -8.87
N ALA A 311 -1.83 -4.74 -8.91
CA ALA A 311 -1.53 -3.47 -9.57
C ALA A 311 -1.85 -3.55 -11.07
N THR A 312 -2.48 -2.51 -11.61
CA THR A 312 -2.89 -2.43 -13.02
C THR A 312 -2.04 -1.46 -13.84
N ILE A 313 -1.14 -0.71 -13.20
CA ILE A 313 -0.30 0.33 -13.81
C ILE A 313 1.12 0.14 -13.28
N ASN A 314 2.12 0.07 -14.17
CA ASN A 314 3.54 0.04 -13.80
C ASN A 314 4.14 1.46 -13.77
N HIS A 315 3.57 2.31 -12.94
CA HIS A 315 4.10 3.62 -12.57
C HIS A 315 3.71 3.79 -11.09
N LEU A 316 4.71 3.99 -10.24
CA LEU A 316 4.57 3.99 -8.79
C LEU A 316 3.40 4.85 -8.30
N HIS A 317 2.43 4.19 -7.69
CA HIS A 317 1.31 4.84 -7.05
C HIS A 317 0.80 4.07 -5.84
N PHE A 318 0.29 4.83 -4.88
CA PHE A 318 -0.50 4.36 -3.74
C PHE A 318 -1.93 4.84 -3.94
N GLN A 319 -2.91 4.14 -3.36
CA GLN A 319 -4.33 4.45 -3.50
C GLN A 319 -4.90 4.71 -2.11
N ALA A 320 -5.79 5.67 -1.95
CA ALA A 320 -6.40 5.94 -0.66
C ALA A 320 -7.85 6.36 -0.78
N TYR A 321 -8.68 6.00 0.19
CA TYR A 321 -10.07 6.47 0.29
C TYR A 321 -10.55 6.45 1.75
N TYR A 322 -11.72 7.04 1.98
CA TYR A 322 -12.39 7.02 3.28
C TYR A 322 -13.48 5.94 3.26
N LEU A 323 -13.48 5.04 4.24
CA LEU A 323 -14.60 4.12 4.44
C LEU A 323 -14.83 3.98 5.93
N MET A 324 -16.01 4.42 6.37
CA MET A 324 -16.42 4.50 7.79
C MET A 324 -16.72 3.14 8.42
N GLU A 325 -16.02 2.10 7.98
CA GLU A 325 -16.07 0.74 8.52
C GLU A 325 -14.65 0.27 8.81
N ALA A 326 -14.47 -0.43 9.94
CA ALA A 326 -13.18 -1.01 10.30
C ALA A 326 -12.96 -2.32 9.54
N PHE A 327 -11.87 -2.43 8.78
CA PHE A 327 -11.60 -3.66 8.05
C PHE A 327 -11.30 -4.80 9.02
N PRO A 328 -11.75 -6.02 8.71
CA PRO A 328 -11.46 -7.20 9.54
C PRO A 328 -9.98 -7.36 9.88
N ILE A 329 -9.07 -7.12 8.93
CA ILE A 329 -7.62 -7.22 9.17
C ILE A 329 -7.12 -6.25 10.27
N GLU A 330 -7.75 -5.09 10.41
CA GLU A 330 -7.38 -4.08 11.40
C GLU A 330 -7.82 -4.48 12.81
N ARG A 331 -8.89 -5.29 12.91
CA ARG A 331 -9.46 -5.82 14.16
C ARG A 331 -8.85 -7.15 14.56
N ALA A 332 -8.24 -7.87 13.63
CA ALA A 332 -7.64 -9.17 13.86
C ALA A 332 -6.53 -9.10 14.95
N PRO A 333 -6.48 -10.08 15.87
CA PRO A 333 -5.45 -10.13 16.90
C PRO A 333 -4.07 -10.33 16.28
N THR A 334 -3.02 -9.88 16.99
CA THR A 334 -1.64 -10.10 16.59
C THR A 334 -0.86 -10.85 17.66
N ARG A 335 0.09 -11.69 17.22
CA ARG A 335 1.05 -12.37 18.12
C ARG A 335 2.48 -12.16 17.66
N ARG A 336 3.44 -12.42 18.55
CA ARG A 336 4.86 -12.33 18.20
C ARG A 336 5.19 -13.39 17.15
N LEU A 337 5.98 -13.00 16.16
CA LEU A 337 6.58 -13.93 15.21
C LEU A 337 7.49 -14.93 15.95
N PRO A 338 7.63 -16.17 15.45
CA PRO A 338 8.61 -17.12 15.97
C PRO A 338 10.03 -16.54 15.96
N ALA A 339 10.85 -16.85 16.97
CA ALA A 339 12.20 -16.31 17.09
C ALA A 339 13.13 -16.65 15.90
N ARG A 340 12.85 -17.75 15.19
CA ARG A 340 13.55 -18.14 13.95
C ARG A 340 13.26 -17.23 12.76
N VAL A 341 12.10 -16.55 12.78
CA VAL A 341 11.64 -15.65 11.71
C VAL A 341 12.03 -14.23 12.03
N PHE A 342 11.83 -13.82 13.28
CA PHE A 342 12.17 -12.49 13.75
C PHE A 342 12.71 -12.56 15.18
N PRO A 343 14.03 -12.39 15.39
CA PRO A 343 14.63 -12.50 16.70
C PRO A 343 14.02 -11.54 17.72
N THR A 344 13.90 -11.98 18.97
CA THR A 344 13.31 -11.21 20.08
C THR A 344 14.15 -10.01 20.55
N LYS A 345 15.16 -9.59 19.77
CA LYS A 345 15.98 -8.43 20.10
C LYS A 345 15.11 -7.17 20.09
N ARG A 346 15.38 -6.22 21.00
CA ARG A 346 14.77 -4.89 20.93
C ARG A 346 15.32 -4.20 19.68
N HIS A 347 14.46 -3.89 18.73
CA HIS A 347 14.83 -3.03 17.61
C HIS A 347 15.13 -1.62 18.10
N ARG A 348 16.19 -1.03 17.52
CA ARG A 348 16.73 0.28 17.91
C ARG A 348 15.70 1.41 17.91
N HIS A 349 14.66 1.28 17.08
CA HIS A 349 13.65 2.32 16.84
C HIS A 349 12.26 2.01 17.42
N GLY A 350 12.14 1.00 18.29
CA GLY A 350 10.89 0.69 18.98
C GLY A 350 9.76 0.12 18.11
N ILE A 351 10.02 -0.20 16.84
CA ILE A 351 9.03 -0.80 15.94
C ILE A 351 8.66 -2.19 16.44
N LYS A 352 7.36 -2.46 16.56
CA LYS A 352 6.86 -3.78 16.91
C LYS A 352 6.41 -4.50 15.64
N VAL A 353 6.95 -5.70 15.45
CA VAL A 353 6.59 -6.57 14.32
C VAL A 353 5.89 -7.80 14.87
N SER A 354 4.74 -8.13 14.28
CA SER A 354 3.87 -9.22 14.72
C SER A 354 3.19 -9.88 13.53
N GLU A 355 2.86 -11.17 13.64
CA GLU A 355 1.96 -11.80 12.68
C GLU A 355 0.51 -11.51 13.08
N VAL A 356 -0.34 -11.35 12.07
CA VAL A 356 -1.79 -11.26 12.25
C VAL A 356 -2.36 -12.67 12.34
N THR A 357 -3.24 -12.87 13.31
CA THR A 357 -3.89 -14.16 13.61
C THR A 357 -5.40 -14.05 13.47
N GLU A 358 -6.09 -15.18 13.31
CA GLU A 358 -7.55 -15.22 13.12
C GLU A 358 -8.04 -14.43 11.89
N TYR A 359 -7.17 -14.33 10.88
CA TYR A 359 -7.46 -13.73 9.58
C TYR A 359 -7.12 -14.74 8.47
N PRO A 360 -7.93 -14.87 7.40
CA PRO A 360 -7.73 -15.90 6.37
C PRO A 360 -6.42 -15.76 5.59
N VAL A 361 -5.81 -14.57 5.58
CA VAL A 361 -4.54 -14.31 4.90
C VAL A 361 -3.43 -14.08 5.90
N ARG A 362 -2.35 -14.87 5.79
CA ARG A 362 -1.16 -14.69 6.61
C ARG A 362 -0.47 -13.38 6.25
N CYS A 363 -0.28 -12.51 7.23
CA CYS A 363 0.33 -11.20 7.03
C CYS A 363 1.06 -10.72 8.29
N VAL A 364 1.94 -9.73 8.08
CA VAL A 364 2.75 -9.11 9.13
C VAL A 364 2.22 -7.71 9.40
N CYS A 365 2.05 -7.38 10.68
CA CYS A 365 1.69 -6.05 11.15
C CYS A 365 2.92 -5.39 11.79
N PHE A 366 3.27 -4.22 11.26
CA PHE A 366 4.28 -3.32 11.80
C PHE A 366 3.57 -2.18 12.52
N GLU A 367 3.86 -2.01 13.81
CA GLU A 367 3.38 -0.89 14.61
C GLU A 367 4.52 0.11 14.79
N ARG A 368 4.25 1.37 14.47
CA ARG A 368 5.20 2.47 14.49
C ARG A 368 5.84 2.62 15.88
N GLY A 369 7.17 2.68 15.89
CA GLY A 369 7.96 3.08 17.06
C GLY A 369 8.23 4.58 17.07
N ASP A 370 9.52 4.93 17.03
CA ASP A 370 10.01 6.29 17.29
C ASP A 370 9.69 7.31 16.18
N GLY A 371 9.47 6.88 14.93
CA GLY A 371 9.27 7.78 13.80
C GLY A 371 8.70 7.09 12.56
N PHE A 372 8.33 7.89 11.56
CA PHE A 372 7.85 7.38 10.28
C PHE A 372 8.99 6.94 9.37
N GLU A 373 10.17 7.54 9.52
CA GLU A 373 11.39 7.25 8.75
C GLU A 373 11.87 5.83 9.02
N SER A 374 11.95 5.45 10.30
CA SER A 374 12.39 4.12 10.70
C SER A 374 11.36 3.05 10.28
N LEU A 375 10.06 3.36 10.35
CA LEU A 375 9.00 2.49 9.85
C LEU A 375 9.07 2.33 8.33
N ALA A 376 9.21 3.43 7.60
CA ALA A 376 9.37 3.45 6.15
C ALA A 376 10.61 2.66 5.73
N HIS A 377 11.72 2.80 6.46
CA HIS A 377 12.94 2.06 6.20
C HIS A 377 12.75 0.55 6.37
N MET A 378 12.26 0.09 7.53
CA MET A 378 12.07 -1.33 7.78
C MET A 378 11.07 -1.97 6.79
N VAL A 379 9.91 -1.35 6.59
CA VAL A 379 8.88 -1.89 5.70
C VAL A 379 9.31 -1.76 4.23
N GLY A 380 9.95 -0.66 3.86
CA GLY A 380 10.45 -0.40 2.51
C GLY A 380 11.50 -1.42 2.08
N VAL A 381 12.49 -1.70 2.94
CA VAL A 381 13.51 -2.76 2.69
C VAL A 381 12.85 -4.13 2.57
N ALA A 382 11.91 -4.46 3.46
CA ALA A 382 11.18 -5.72 3.38
C ALA A 382 10.42 -5.85 2.05
N CYS A 383 9.78 -4.77 1.59
CA CYS A 383 9.11 -4.74 0.29
C CYS A 383 10.10 -4.94 -0.86
N GLN A 384 11.24 -4.22 -0.87
CA GLN A 384 12.27 -4.37 -1.90
C GLN A 384 12.72 -5.83 -2.03
N ARG A 385 13.00 -6.49 -0.92
CA ARG A 385 13.41 -7.90 -0.90
C ARG A 385 12.31 -8.82 -1.44
N LEU A 386 11.05 -8.61 -1.04
CA LEU A 386 9.93 -9.38 -1.62
C LEU A 386 9.83 -9.19 -3.13
N GLN A 387 10.00 -7.96 -3.61
CA GLN A 387 9.98 -7.65 -5.03
C GLN A 387 11.15 -8.28 -5.79
N GLU A 388 12.35 -8.30 -5.21
CA GLU A 388 13.55 -8.94 -5.76
C GLU A 388 13.41 -10.47 -5.82
N ARG A 389 12.71 -11.07 -4.85
CA ARG A 389 12.37 -12.49 -4.83
C ARG A 389 11.12 -12.84 -5.66
N ASN A 390 10.60 -11.89 -6.42
CA ASN A 390 9.40 -12.09 -7.25
C ASN A 390 8.17 -12.56 -6.45
N CYS A 391 8.05 -12.09 -5.20
CA CYS A 391 6.92 -12.37 -4.31
C CYS A 391 5.88 -11.24 -4.41
N PRO A 392 4.67 -11.49 -4.91
CA PRO A 392 3.62 -10.47 -4.93
C PRO A 392 3.13 -10.14 -3.51
N PHE A 393 2.80 -8.87 -3.25
CA PHE A 393 2.25 -8.44 -1.97
C PHE A 393 1.39 -7.18 -2.07
N ASN A 394 0.62 -6.95 -1.02
CA ASN A 394 -0.10 -5.71 -0.79
C ASN A 394 0.40 -5.03 0.50
N LEU A 395 0.27 -3.71 0.58
CA LEU A 395 0.46 -2.96 1.83
C LEU A 395 -0.82 -2.21 2.19
N LEU A 396 -1.29 -2.35 3.42
CA LEU A 396 -2.33 -1.48 3.98
C LEU A 396 -1.74 -0.62 5.08
N VAL A 397 -1.79 0.70 4.93
CA VAL A 397 -1.47 1.69 5.94
C VAL A 397 -2.78 2.10 6.62
N ALA A 398 -2.84 1.93 7.94
CA ALA A 398 -4.01 2.16 8.77
C ALA A 398 -3.65 2.96 10.04
N ASP A 399 -4.67 3.32 10.84
CA ASP A 399 -4.52 4.06 12.10
C ASP A 399 -3.62 5.31 11.98
N HIS A 400 -3.91 6.17 11.00
CA HIS A 400 -3.11 7.40 10.76
C HIS A 400 -1.63 7.13 10.46
N GLY A 401 -1.34 5.99 9.83
CA GLY A 401 0.03 5.55 9.54
C GLY A 401 0.74 4.89 10.72
N ALA A 402 0.06 4.67 11.85
CA ALA A 402 0.65 3.98 12.99
C ALA A 402 0.80 2.46 12.76
N ARG A 403 0.01 1.88 11.87
CA ARG A 403 0.10 0.45 11.50
C ARG A 403 0.27 0.28 10.00
N VAL A 404 1.17 -0.63 9.62
CA VAL A 404 1.32 -1.11 8.25
C VAL A 404 1.19 -2.62 8.23
N PHE A 405 0.28 -3.12 7.40
CA PHE A 405 0.10 -4.54 7.14
C PHE A 405 0.80 -4.89 5.83
N LEU A 406 1.80 -5.77 5.91
CA LEU A 406 2.43 -6.38 4.74
C LEU A 406 1.82 -7.75 4.49
N ILE A 407 1.25 -7.92 3.30
CA ILE A 407 0.41 -9.06 2.94
C ILE A 407 1.00 -9.74 1.70
N PRO A 408 2.00 -10.65 1.87
CA PRO A 408 2.46 -11.50 0.78
C PRO A 408 1.33 -12.41 0.30
N GLN A 409 1.17 -12.55 -1.02
CA GLN A 409 0.10 -13.35 -1.59
C GLN A 409 0.52 -14.03 -2.90
N LYS A 410 -0.25 -15.07 -3.28
CA LYS A 410 -0.01 -15.85 -4.52
C LYS A 410 -1.28 -16.13 -5.32
N PHE A 411 -2.34 -15.32 -5.16
CA PHE A 411 -3.63 -15.59 -5.80
C PHE A 411 -3.52 -15.64 -7.33
N SER A 412 -2.90 -14.63 -7.95
CA SER A 412 -2.77 -14.56 -9.41
C SER A 412 -1.94 -15.72 -10.00
N GLN A 413 -0.89 -16.13 -9.29
CA GLN A 413 -0.07 -17.30 -9.61
C GLN A 413 -0.89 -18.59 -9.52
N ARG A 414 -1.69 -18.75 -8.47
CA ARG A 414 -2.60 -19.90 -8.30
C ARG A 414 -3.69 -19.95 -9.36
N VAL A 415 -4.26 -18.80 -9.76
CA VAL A 415 -5.22 -18.74 -10.87
C VAL A 415 -4.57 -19.23 -12.15
N ALA A 416 -3.34 -18.78 -12.44
CA ALA A 416 -2.62 -19.19 -13.63
C ALA A 416 -2.20 -20.67 -13.61
N ALA A 417 -2.00 -21.25 -12.42
CA ALA A 417 -1.76 -22.68 -12.22
C ALA A 417 -3.04 -23.54 -12.18
N GLY A 418 -4.23 -22.92 -12.18
CA GLY A 418 -5.51 -23.64 -12.06
C GLY A 418 -5.80 -24.19 -10.66
N GLU A 419 -5.15 -23.64 -9.63
CA GLU A 419 -5.26 -24.08 -8.23
C GLU A 419 -6.40 -23.38 -7.46
N VAL A 420 -6.97 -22.30 -8.01
CA VAL A 420 -8.11 -21.60 -7.41
C VAL A 420 -9.43 -22.25 -7.86
N PRO A 421 -10.37 -22.55 -6.95
CA PRO A 421 -11.66 -23.13 -7.31
C PRO A 421 -12.41 -22.30 -8.37
N ALA A 422 -13.03 -23.00 -9.33
CA ALA A 422 -13.67 -22.36 -10.48
C ALA A 422 -14.78 -21.37 -10.10
N ASP A 423 -15.52 -21.66 -9.03
CA ASP A 423 -16.56 -20.80 -8.49
C ASP A 423 -15.99 -19.51 -7.88
N VAL A 424 -14.82 -19.58 -7.21
CA VAL A 424 -14.12 -18.39 -6.71
C VAL A 424 -13.63 -17.52 -7.87
N VAL A 425 -13.05 -18.13 -8.91
CA VAL A 425 -12.63 -17.41 -10.12
C VAL A 425 -13.83 -16.76 -10.83
N ALA A 426 -14.99 -17.43 -10.85
CA ALA A 426 -16.20 -16.95 -11.51
C ALA A 426 -16.74 -15.64 -10.90
N THR A 427 -16.58 -15.42 -9.59
CA THR A 427 -16.95 -14.14 -8.95
C THR A 427 -16.21 -12.94 -9.56
N GLY A 428 -15.02 -13.19 -10.13
CA GLY A 428 -14.13 -12.17 -10.65
C GLY A 428 -13.57 -11.20 -9.59
N VAL A 429 -13.79 -11.45 -8.30
CA VAL A 429 -13.22 -10.66 -7.22
C VAL A 429 -11.71 -10.94 -7.18
N ASN A 430 -10.93 -9.87 -7.30
CA ASN A 430 -9.48 -9.94 -7.30
C ASN A 430 -8.99 -9.40 -5.95
N PRO A 431 -8.23 -10.17 -5.15
CA PRO A 431 -7.73 -9.72 -3.85
C PRO A 431 -6.61 -8.69 -4.00
N ALA A 432 -6.94 -7.49 -4.45
CA ALA A 432 -6.07 -6.31 -4.31
C ALA A 432 -6.11 -5.83 -2.85
N VAL A 433 -5.34 -4.78 -2.52
CA VAL A 433 -5.11 -4.34 -1.14
C VAL A 433 -6.38 -4.15 -0.32
N PHE A 434 -7.45 -3.60 -0.90
CA PHE A 434 -8.69 -3.34 -0.16
C PHE A 434 -9.50 -4.62 0.03
N GLU A 435 -9.64 -5.43 -1.02
CA GLU A 435 -10.30 -6.73 -0.99
C GLU A 435 -9.60 -7.72 -0.04
N ILE A 436 -8.27 -7.84 -0.14
CA ILE A 436 -7.47 -8.73 0.71
C ILE A 436 -7.44 -8.28 2.18
N SER A 437 -7.73 -7.00 2.45
CA SER A 437 -7.87 -6.45 3.79
C SER A 437 -9.29 -6.59 4.35
N GLY A 438 -10.28 -6.90 3.49
CA GLY A 438 -11.64 -7.24 3.88
C GLY A 438 -12.74 -6.29 3.40
N HIS A 439 -12.45 -5.39 2.45
CA HIS A 439 -13.45 -4.64 1.68
C HIS A 439 -13.65 -5.27 0.29
N LEU A 440 -14.63 -6.15 0.18
CA LEU A 440 -14.88 -7.02 -0.97
C LEU A 440 -15.74 -6.32 -2.03
N LEU A 441 -15.16 -6.15 -3.22
CA LEU A 441 -15.82 -5.49 -4.35
C LEU A 441 -16.41 -6.52 -5.32
N TYR A 442 -17.71 -6.75 -5.19
CA TYR A 442 -18.48 -7.67 -6.04
C TYR A 442 -18.83 -7.04 -7.39
N LYS A 443 -18.87 -7.89 -8.42
CA LYS A 443 -19.13 -7.47 -9.81
C LYS A 443 -20.56 -7.71 -10.26
N THR A 444 -21.29 -8.56 -9.56
CA THR A 444 -22.70 -8.88 -9.85
C THR A 444 -23.54 -8.64 -8.60
N GLN A 445 -24.82 -8.31 -8.83
CA GLN A 445 -25.79 -8.14 -7.75
C GLN A 445 -26.04 -9.48 -7.04
N GLU A 446 -26.04 -10.59 -7.77
CA GLU A 446 -26.24 -11.94 -7.22
C GLU A 446 -25.12 -12.35 -6.25
N ASP A 447 -23.85 -12.16 -6.63
CA ASP A 447 -22.71 -12.46 -5.74
C ASP A 447 -22.72 -11.55 -4.50
N TYR A 448 -23.13 -10.29 -4.66
CA TYR A 448 -23.26 -9.36 -3.55
C TYR A 448 -24.40 -9.76 -2.60
N ASP A 449 -25.55 -10.17 -3.11
CA ASP A 449 -26.70 -10.53 -2.28
C ASP A 449 -26.46 -11.83 -1.52
N SER A 450 -25.83 -12.80 -2.18
CA SER A 450 -25.52 -14.13 -1.63
C SER A 450 -24.21 -14.19 -0.82
N CYS A 451 -23.45 -13.09 -0.73
CA CYS A 451 -22.16 -13.10 -0.05
C CYS A 451 -22.28 -13.52 1.43
N SER A 452 -21.33 -14.34 1.89
CA SER A 452 -21.23 -14.82 3.25
C SER A 452 -19.79 -14.69 3.76
N GLN A 453 -19.62 -14.72 5.08
CA GLN A 453 -18.29 -14.70 5.68
C GLN A 453 -17.47 -15.92 5.24
N GLU A 454 -18.09 -17.08 5.14
CA GLU A 454 -17.45 -18.34 4.75
C GLU A 454 -16.95 -18.26 3.30
N ALA A 455 -17.75 -17.70 2.38
CA ALA A 455 -17.34 -17.49 0.99
C ALA A 455 -16.18 -16.48 0.90
N ALA A 456 -16.24 -15.38 1.66
CA ALA A 456 -15.17 -14.40 1.75
C ALA A 456 -13.86 -15.00 2.26
N GLN A 457 -13.91 -15.76 3.36
CA GLN A 457 -12.74 -16.45 3.93
C GLN A 457 -12.13 -17.42 2.93
N ARG A 458 -12.95 -18.28 2.31
CA ARG A 458 -12.48 -19.25 1.30
C ARG A 458 -11.82 -18.57 0.10
N MET A 459 -12.34 -17.44 -0.37
CA MET A 459 -11.70 -16.67 -1.44
C MET A 459 -10.35 -16.10 -1.01
N LEU A 460 -10.27 -15.52 0.19
CA LEU A 460 -9.04 -14.91 0.71
C LEU A 460 -7.96 -15.95 1.04
N GLU A 461 -8.33 -17.13 1.53
CA GLU A 461 -7.41 -18.26 1.75
C GLU A 461 -6.72 -18.70 0.46
N CYS A 462 -7.40 -18.55 -0.69
CA CYS A 462 -6.79 -18.81 -2.00
C CYS A 462 -5.63 -17.84 -2.30
N ALA A 463 -5.58 -16.66 -1.68
CA ALA A 463 -4.47 -15.72 -1.81
C ALA A 463 -3.31 -16.02 -0.84
N SER A 464 -3.60 -16.63 0.31
CA SER A 464 -2.63 -16.84 1.37
C SER A 464 -1.50 -17.78 1.00
N LEU A 465 -0.30 -17.46 1.48
CA LEU A 465 0.82 -18.40 1.55
C LEU A 465 0.50 -19.56 2.52
N THR A 466 1.18 -20.70 2.33
CA THR A 466 1.22 -21.74 3.36
C THR A 466 1.96 -21.20 4.58
N GLU A 467 1.85 -21.89 5.71
CA GLU A 467 2.56 -21.45 6.92
C GLU A 467 4.08 -21.48 6.76
N GLU A 468 4.62 -22.52 6.13
CA GLU A 468 6.04 -22.64 5.82
C GLU A 468 6.49 -21.53 4.86
N ASP A 469 5.82 -21.39 3.72
CA ASP A 469 6.12 -20.34 2.74
C ASP A 469 6.06 -18.94 3.37
N PHE A 470 5.08 -18.70 4.24
CA PHE A 470 4.90 -17.42 4.92
C PHE A 470 6.09 -17.11 5.83
N TYR A 471 6.47 -18.04 6.70
CA TYR A 471 7.59 -17.80 7.61
C TYR A 471 8.92 -17.66 6.88
N ASP A 472 9.17 -18.44 5.83
CA ASP A 472 10.38 -18.33 5.01
C ASP A 472 10.43 -17.00 4.24
N THR A 473 9.27 -16.55 3.75
CA THR A 473 9.13 -15.27 3.05
C THR A 473 9.37 -14.10 4.00
N VAL A 474 8.79 -14.15 5.21
CA VAL A 474 8.94 -13.08 6.21
C VAL A 474 10.35 -13.07 6.80
N ALA A 475 10.95 -14.22 7.08
CA ALA A 475 12.31 -14.31 7.59
C ALA A 475 13.31 -13.67 6.61
N PHE A 476 13.15 -13.96 5.32
CA PHE A 476 13.94 -13.34 4.26
C PHE A 476 13.69 -11.83 4.16
N ALA A 477 12.42 -11.41 4.16
CA ALA A 477 12.08 -9.98 4.06
C ALA A 477 12.63 -9.16 5.25
N LEU A 478 12.71 -9.76 6.43
CA LEU A 478 13.12 -9.11 7.69
C LEU A 478 14.56 -9.43 8.12
N GLU A 479 15.38 -10.01 7.23
CA GLU A 479 16.79 -10.29 7.52
C GLU A 479 17.55 -9.01 7.93
N ASP A 480 18.42 -9.09 8.93
CA ASP A 480 19.16 -7.93 9.42
C ASP A 480 20.48 -7.82 8.63
N ASP A 481 20.65 -6.77 7.81
CA ASP A 481 21.87 -6.58 7.01
C ASP A 481 23.11 -6.35 7.89
N ASP A 482 22.93 -5.94 9.15
CA ASP A 482 24.00 -5.74 10.14
C ASP A 482 24.35 -7.02 10.93
N ALA A 483 23.63 -8.13 10.72
CA ALA A 483 24.01 -9.40 11.30
C ALA A 483 25.23 -9.96 10.54
N PRO A 484 26.34 -10.33 11.22
CA PRO A 484 27.46 -10.96 10.53
C PRO A 484 26.96 -12.23 9.85
N SER A 485 26.92 -12.21 8.52
CA SER A 485 26.51 -13.34 7.69
C SER A 485 27.29 -14.59 8.12
N ALA A 486 26.56 -15.59 8.64
CA ALA A 486 27.12 -16.90 8.97
C ALA A 486 27.55 -17.69 7.71
N MET A 487 27.46 -17.08 6.51
CA MET A 487 27.90 -17.63 5.23
C MET A 487 29.12 -16.89 4.64
N ALA A 488 29.86 -16.11 5.42
CA ALA A 488 31.11 -15.46 4.99
C ALA A 488 32.40 -16.20 5.43
N THR A 489 32.34 -17.50 5.72
CA THR A 489 33.52 -18.34 6.02
C THR A 489 33.84 -19.34 4.91
N PHE A 490 33.79 -18.95 3.62
CA PHE A 490 34.42 -19.72 2.54
C PHE A 490 34.72 -18.84 1.31
N ALA A 491 35.46 -17.74 1.48
CA ALA A 491 36.04 -17.01 0.34
C ALA A 491 37.23 -16.16 0.78
N GLY A 492 38.39 -16.81 0.99
CA GLY A 492 39.60 -16.14 1.45
C GLY A 492 40.88 -16.85 1.01
N ALA A 493 40.97 -17.26 -0.26
CA ALA A 493 42.24 -17.69 -0.87
C ALA A 493 42.49 -16.87 -2.15
N LYS A 494 43.04 -15.67 -1.99
CA LYS A 494 43.67 -14.93 -3.08
C LYS A 494 45.14 -15.33 -3.14
N LEU A 495 45.52 -15.87 -4.30
CA LEU A 495 46.90 -16.01 -4.76
C LEU A 495 47.60 -14.65 -4.78
N GLY A 496 48.75 -14.56 -4.11
CA GLY A 496 49.70 -13.47 -4.21
C GLY A 496 51.11 -14.05 -4.15
N ALA A 497 51.86 -13.87 -5.23
CA ALA A 497 53.19 -14.42 -5.43
C ALA A 497 54.25 -13.76 -4.53
N GLY A 498 55.22 -14.58 -4.11
CA GLY A 498 56.63 -14.21 -4.24
C GLY A 498 57.40 -13.71 -3.01
N VAL A 499 58.31 -14.60 -2.55
CA VAL A 499 59.66 -14.33 -2.02
C VAL A 499 59.83 -14.11 -0.52
N GLY A 500 60.51 -15.07 0.12
CA GLY A 500 61.53 -14.75 1.13
C GLY A 500 61.59 -15.59 2.41
N GLY A 501 62.26 -16.75 2.37
CA GLY A 501 63.18 -17.16 3.44
C GLY A 501 62.65 -18.03 4.60
N ARG A 502 63.20 -19.26 4.68
CA ARG A 502 63.77 -19.98 5.86
C ARG A 502 62.99 -19.97 7.19
N LEU A 503 62.92 -21.01 8.02
CA LEU A 503 63.26 -22.43 8.06
C LEU A 503 62.81 -22.88 9.47
N ALA A 504 62.36 -24.14 9.64
CA ALA A 504 62.44 -24.91 10.90
C ALA A 504 61.43 -24.52 12.03
N THR A 505 60.89 -25.37 12.93
CA THR A 505 61.22 -26.73 13.37
C THR A 505 59.99 -27.35 14.10
N ILE A 506 59.63 -28.58 13.72
CA ILE A 506 59.29 -29.78 14.52
C ILE A 506 58.88 -29.65 16.00
N ARG A 507 57.78 -30.37 16.34
CA ARG A 507 57.49 -31.24 17.52
C ARG A 507 56.05 -30.94 17.99
N GLY A 508 55.06 -31.81 17.96
CA GLY A 508 55.04 -33.27 18.16
C GLY A 508 54.38 -33.55 19.51
N SER A 509 53.10 -33.96 19.52
CA SER A 509 52.59 -34.99 20.44
C SER A 509 51.18 -35.43 20.02
N VAL A 510 51.04 -36.75 20.02
CA VAL A 510 49.87 -37.59 19.76
C VAL A 510 49.04 -37.75 21.05
N ASP A 511 47.73 -38.00 20.85
CA ASP A 511 46.76 -38.79 21.64
C ASP A 511 45.38 -38.16 21.38
N GLY A 512 44.29 -38.81 20.95
CA GLY A 512 43.92 -40.19 20.65
C GLY A 512 42.38 -40.23 20.51
N ALA A 513 41.85 -41.06 19.58
CA ALA A 513 40.43 -41.41 19.34
C ALA A 513 39.51 -40.27 18.78
N CYS A 514 39.15 -40.20 17.49
CA CYS A 514 38.49 -41.13 16.56
C CYS A 514 36.98 -41.34 16.81
N SER A 515 36.14 -40.69 16.00
CA SER A 515 35.03 -41.35 15.29
C SER A 515 34.66 -40.57 14.02
N GLU A 516 34.36 -41.36 12.99
CA GLU A 516 34.21 -41.09 11.56
C GLU A 516 33.00 -40.18 11.25
N ALA A 517 32.84 -39.51 10.11
CA ALA A 517 33.16 -39.92 8.75
C ALA A 517 33.43 -38.71 7.83
N ARG A 518 34.34 -38.94 6.87
CA ARG A 518 34.76 -37.99 5.85
C ARG A 518 34.25 -38.48 4.50
N VAL A 519 33.53 -37.61 3.80
CA VAL A 519 33.29 -37.67 2.36
C VAL A 519 34.61 -37.37 1.64
N THR A 520 34.94 -38.14 0.62
CA THR A 520 35.99 -37.81 -0.36
C THR A 520 35.39 -37.74 -1.77
N LEU A 521 35.29 -36.51 -2.28
CA LEU A 521 35.60 -36.09 -3.66
C LEU A 521 37.10 -36.36 -3.91
N ASP A 522 37.69 -36.51 -5.10
CA ASP A 522 37.36 -36.27 -6.50
C ASP A 522 38.45 -36.97 -7.35
N ALA A 523 38.29 -37.03 -8.68
CA ALA A 523 39.27 -36.52 -9.67
C ALA A 523 39.28 -37.29 -11.01
N ASP A 524 38.79 -36.58 -12.05
CA ASP A 524 39.48 -36.21 -13.30
C ASP A 524 40.38 -37.20 -14.09
N VAL A 525 40.14 -37.28 -15.39
CA VAL A 525 40.87 -36.54 -16.46
C VAL A 525 40.54 -37.13 -17.84
N ALA A 526 40.29 -36.25 -18.81
CA ALA A 526 40.04 -36.51 -20.23
C ALA A 526 41.26 -36.98 -21.05
N ALA A 527 41.05 -37.66 -22.19
CA ALA A 527 41.58 -37.28 -23.53
C ALA A 527 41.42 -38.35 -24.66
N ALA A 528 40.56 -38.02 -25.64
CA ALA A 528 40.76 -37.93 -27.11
C ALA A 528 41.38 -39.04 -28.03
N LYS A 529 40.78 -39.10 -29.25
CA LYS A 529 41.20 -39.57 -30.61
C LYS A 529 40.82 -41.03 -30.98
N ARG A 530 40.32 -41.41 -32.19
CA ARG A 530 40.27 -40.80 -33.55
C ARG A 530 39.46 -41.68 -34.56
N VAL A 531 38.93 -41.05 -35.64
CA VAL A 531 38.71 -41.54 -37.06
C VAL A 531 37.50 -42.48 -37.36
N ALA A 532 36.40 -42.05 -38.01
CA ALA A 532 36.06 -41.89 -39.46
C ALA A 532 35.98 -43.21 -40.29
N THR A 533 34.86 -43.64 -40.91
CA THR A 533 34.25 -43.13 -42.17
C THR A 533 33.03 -43.97 -42.65
N LYS A 534 32.14 -43.33 -43.44
CA LYS A 534 31.28 -43.80 -44.58
C LYS A 534 29.90 -44.51 -44.43
N ALA A 535 28.85 -43.73 -44.78
CA ALA A 535 27.93 -43.83 -45.95
C ALA A 535 26.77 -44.87 -46.08
N GLY A 536 25.60 -44.38 -46.54
CA GLY A 536 24.45 -45.09 -47.17
C GLY A 536 23.13 -44.86 -46.42
N ASP A 537 22.28 -43.86 -46.69
CA ASP A 537 21.34 -43.62 -47.80
C ASP A 537 20.14 -44.59 -47.92
N VAL A 538 19.01 -44.02 -48.38
CA VAL A 538 17.74 -44.62 -48.87
C VAL A 538 16.51 -44.60 -47.92
N SER A 539 15.65 -43.59 -48.14
CA SER A 539 14.17 -43.72 -48.17
C SER A 539 13.74 -44.26 -49.55
N PRO A 540 12.55 -44.90 -49.77
CA PRO A 540 11.31 -44.13 -49.97
C PRO A 540 9.91 -44.84 -49.79
N LYS A 541 8.87 -43.99 -49.66
CA LYS A 541 7.53 -44.00 -50.33
C LYS A 541 6.40 -45.03 -50.02
N SER A 542 5.29 -44.45 -49.52
CA SER A 542 3.88 -44.39 -50.04
C SER A 542 3.14 -45.60 -50.63
N LEU A 543 1.84 -45.75 -50.26
CA LEU A 543 0.65 -46.18 -51.06
C LEU A 543 -0.61 -45.97 -50.15
N THR A 544 -1.50 -44.98 -50.34
CA THR A 544 -2.70 -44.85 -51.21
C THR A 544 -3.87 -45.84 -50.98
N GLY A 545 -5.08 -45.31 -50.74
CA GLY A 545 -6.37 -45.95 -51.07
C GLY A 545 -7.57 -45.63 -50.13
N GLY A 546 -8.48 -44.72 -50.52
CA GLY A 546 -9.87 -44.61 -49.97
C GLY A 546 -10.86 -45.51 -50.74
N PRO A 547 -12.18 -45.22 -50.86
CA PRO A 547 -13.11 -44.38 -50.08
C PRO A 547 -14.47 -45.09 -49.74
N GLY A 548 -15.40 -44.43 -49.03
CA GLY A 548 -16.83 -44.85 -49.00
C GLY A 548 -17.73 -44.25 -47.89
N SER A 549 -18.61 -43.31 -48.28
CA SER A 549 -20.04 -43.08 -47.91
C SER A 549 -20.63 -43.75 -46.64
N SER A 550 -21.57 -43.22 -45.83
CA SER A 550 -22.60 -42.16 -45.94
C SER A 550 -23.49 -42.18 -44.68
N VAL A 551 -24.00 -41.01 -44.24
CA VAL A 551 -25.40 -40.69 -43.81
C VAL A 551 -26.09 -41.57 -42.73
N SER A 552 -26.49 -41.05 -41.55
CA SER A 552 -27.86 -40.61 -41.17
C SER A 552 -27.88 -40.46 -39.63
N SER A 553 -28.16 -39.31 -38.99
CA SER A 553 -29.46 -38.71 -38.58
C SER A 553 -30.44 -39.60 -37.80
N GLY A 554 -31.00 -39.02 -36.71
CA GLY A 554 -32.21 -39.43 -35.95
C GLY A 554 -31.87 -39.98 -34.54
N ASP A 555 -32.31 -39.42 -33.41
CA ASP A 555 -33.34 -38.40 -33.11
C ASP A 555 -32.94 -37.56 -31.87
#